data_AF-A0A9P5VG19-F1
#
_entry.id   AF-A0A9P5VG19-F1
#
_cell.length_a   1.000
_cell.length_b   1.000
_cell.length_c   1.000
_cell.angle_alpha   90.00
_cell.angle_beta   90.00
_cell.angle_gamma   90.00
#
_symmetry.space_group_name_H-M   'P 1'
#
loop_
_entity.id
_entity.type
_entity.pdbx_description
1 polymer ?
#
loop_
_entity_poly.entity_id
_entity_poly.type
_entity_poly.pdbx_seq_one_letter_code
_entity_poly.pdbx_strand_id
1 'polypeptide(L)'
;QLNPFPYDRVKEYADKYPNAETVWCQEEPLNMGAWAHVAPRIRTSLRETENHSNKEVRYAGREPSASVATGNKKVHLAEEYALLADALIGEAKKPSDVVGGVPVF
;
A
#
# COMPACT_ATOMS: atom_id res chain seq x y z
N GLN A 1 10.94 6.20 8.49
CA GLN A 1 12.28 6.33 7.88
C GLN A 1 12.41 5.32 6.75
N LEU A 2 12.62 5.76 5.51
CA LEU A 2 12.74 4.85 4.34
C LEU A 2 14.19 4.41 4.07
N ASN A 3 15.16 5.29 4.37
CA ASN A 3 16.58 5.00 4.27
C ASN A 3 17.38 5.76 5.36
N PRO A 4 18.23 5.09 6.16
CA PRO A 4 18.40 3.63 6.20
C PRO A 4 17.11 2.93 6.66
N PHE A 5 16.84 1.72 6.15
CA PHE A 5 15.60 1.00 6.46
C PHE A 5 15.68 0.38 7.87
N PRO A 6 14.67 0.59 8.75
CA PRO A 6 14.73 0.18 10.15
C PRO A 6 14.28 -1.28 10.36
N TYR A 7 15.11 -2.24 9.94
CA TYR A 7 14.77 -3.67 9.95
C TYR A 7 14.28 -4.19 11.32
N ASP A 8 15.01 -3.87 12.40
CA ASP A 8 14.72 -4.34 13.74
C ASP A 8 13.34 -3.87 14.22
N ARG A 9 12.99 -2.61 13.94
CA ARG A 9 11.70 -2.04 14.32
C ARG A 9 10.56 -2.64 13.53
N VAL A 10 10.74 -2.83 12.21
CA VAL A 10 9.69 -3.46 11.38
C VAL A 10 9.39 -4.87 11.88
N LYS A 11 10.43 -5.66 12.18
CA LYS A 11 10.26 -6.98 12.80
C LYS A 11 9.53 -6.88 14.15
N GLU A 12 10.03 -6.04 15.07
CA GLU A 12 9.46 -5.85 16.41
C GLU A 12 7.96 -5.55 16.37
N TYR A 13 7.51 -4.70 15.44
CA TYR A 13 6.10 -4.35 15.32
C TYR A 13 5.27 -5.40 14.58
N ALA A 14 5.85 -6.14 13.63
CA ALA A 14 5.16 -7.24 12.98
C ALA A 14 4.86 -8.37 13.98
N ASP A 15 5.82 -8.72 14.84
CA ASP A 15 5.66 -9.78 15.86
C ASP A 15 4.53 -9.48 16.88
N LYS A 16 4.16 -8.20 17.07
CA LYS A 16 3.03 -7.80 17.93
C LYS A 16 1.66 -8.24 17.39
N TYR A 17 1.56 -8.56 16.10
CA TYR A 17 0.30 -8.88 15.42
C TYR A 17 0.40 -10.19 14.64
N PRO A 18 0.48 -11.35 15.31
CA PRO A 18 0.84 -12.64 14.68
C PRO A 18 -0.09 -13.06 13.52
N ASN A 19 -1.37 -12.69 13.59
CA ASN A 19 -2.37 -13.06 12.60
C ASN A 19 -2.59 -11.99 11.52
N ALA A 20 -1.88 -10.86 11.56
CA ALA A 20 -2.09 -9.78 10.60
C ALA A 20 -1.55 -10.11 9.20
N GLU A 21 -2.21 -9.51 8.21
CA GLU A 21 -1.69 -9.33 6.85
C GLU A 21 -0.89 -8.03 6.80
N THR A 22 0.18 -8.00 6.00
CA THR A 22 0.98 -6.78 5.79
C THR A 22 0.67 -6.18 4.44
N VAL A 23 0.24 -4.92 4.44
CA VAL A 23 -0.08 -4.17 3.23
C VAL A 23 0.79 -2.92 3.18
N TRP A 24 1.43 -2.67 2.05
CA TRP A 24 2.08 -1.40 1.74
C TRP A 24 1.12 -0.51 0.95
N CYS A 25 0.69 0.58 1.58
CA CYS A 25 -0.18 1.57 0.95
C CYS A 25 0.63 2.79 0.49
N GLN A 26 0.45 3.24 -0.75
CA GLN A 26 1.03 4.50 -1.26
C GLN A 26 0.14 5.18 -2.30
N GLU A 27 0.24 6.51 -2.42
CA GLU A 27 -0.50 7.27 -3.43
C GLU A 27 0.18 7.22 -4.80
N GLU A 28 1.51 7.09 -4.83
CA GLU A 28 2.27 7.05 -6.08
C GLU A 28 1.97 5.79 -6.90
N PRO A 29 2.08 5.87 -8.24
CA PRO A 29 2.01 4.68 -9.12
C PRO A 29 2.95 3.55 -8.68
N LEU A 30 2.61 2.30 -9.02
CA LEU A 30 3.37 1.09 -8.63
C LEU A 30 4.85 1.14 -9.05
N ASN A 31 5.13 1.73 -10.21
CA ASN A 31 6.48 1.93 -10.74
C ASN A 31 7.18 3.19 -10.20
N MET A 32 6.58 3.86 -9.21
CA MET A 32 7.06 5.07 -8.55
C MET A 32 6.98 4.93 -7.03
N GLY A 33 7.34 5.99 -6.32
CA GLY A 33 7.31 6.01 -4.87
C GLY A 33 8.35 5.06 -4.28
N ALA A 34 8.05 4.54 -3.09
CA ALA A 34 9.01 3.77 -2.32
C ALA A 34 8.86 2.25 -2.51
N TRP A 35 7.78 1.77 -3.14
CA TRP A 35 7.44 0.34 -3.23
C TRP A 35 8.62 -0.54 -3.65
N ALA A 36 9.26 -0.25 -4.79
CA ALA A 36 10.37 -1.05 -5.30
C ALA A 36 11.58 -1.08 -4.34
N HIS A 37 11.75 -0.05 -3.51
CA HIS A 37 12.80 0.00 -2.49
C HIS A 37 12.38 -0.72 -1.20
N VAL A 38 11.17 -0.52 -0.70
CA VAL A 38 10.75 -1.03 0.62
C VAL A 38 10.28 -2.47 0.57
N ALA A 39 9.63 -2.92 -0.50
CA ALA A 39 9.06 -4.26 -0.62
C ALA A 39 10.07 -5.38 -0.30
N PRO A 40 11.27 -5.44 -0.92
CA PRO A 40 12.23 -6.48 -0.58
C PRO A 40 12.73 -6.39 0.86
N ARG A 41 12.77 -5.18 1.45
CA ARG A 41 13.28 -4.95 2.81
C ARG A 41 12.28 -5.35 3.89
N ILE A 42 11.00 -5.03 3.67
CA ILE A 42 9.92 -5.53 4.53
C ILE A 42 9.89 -7.06 4.47
N ARG A 43 9.99 -7.65 3.27
CA ARG A 43 10.08 -9.12 3.12
C ARG A 43 11.24 -9.71 3.93
N THR A 44 12.42 -9.09 3.91
CA THR A 44 13.53 -9.51 4.76
C THR A 44 13.18 -9.45 6.24
N SER A 45 12.58 -8.36 6.73
CA SER A 45 12.15 -8.26 8.13
C SER A 45 11.09 -9.31 8.51
N LEU A 46 10.11 -9.58 7.64
CA LEU A 46 9.05 -10.56 7.91
C LEU A 46 9.58 -12.00 7.97
N ARG A 47 10.61 -12.34 7.19
CA ARG A 47 11.27 -13.66 7.24
C ARG A 47 11.87 -13.99 8.62
N GLU A 48 12.26 -12.96 9.36
CA GLU A 48 12.84 -13.10 10.70
C GLU A 48 11.79 -13.12 11.83
N THR A 49 10.50 -13.02 11.49
CA THR A 49 9.37 -13.13 12.44
C THR A 49 8.93 -14.57 12.62
N GLU A 50 8.29 -14.86 13.76
CA GLU A 50 7.77 -16.21 14.04
C GLU A 50 6.52 -16.54 13.21
N ASN A 51 5.67 -15.53 12.95
CA ASN A 51 4.31 -15.72 12.42
C ASN A 51 4.09 -15.21 10.98
N HIS A 52 5.09 -14.54 10.38
CA HIS A 52 4.97 -13.93 9.06
C HIS A 52 6.04 -14.39 8.06
N SER A 53 6.86 -15.40 8.41
CA SER A 53 7.98 -15.87 7.57
C SER A 53 7.57 -16.34 6.18
N ASN A 54 6.35 -16.88 6.04
CA ASN A 54 5.76 -17.34 4.78
C ASN A 54 4.76 -16.33 4.17
N LYS A 55 4.59 -15.15 4.79
CA LYS A 55 3.65 -14.14 4.32
C LYS A 55 4.35 -13.15 3.39
N GLU A 56 3.64 -12.71 2.36
CA GLU A 56 4.08 -11.66 1.45
C GLU A 56 3.48 -10.31 1.85
N VAL A 57 4.11 -9.23 1.41
CA VAL A 57 3.56 -7.88 1.52
C VAL A 57 2.70 -7.61 0.30
N ARG A 58 1.43 -7.29 0.52
CA ARG A 58 0.53 -6.87 -0.55
C ARG A 58 0.72 -5.39 -0.85
N TYR A 59 0.67 -5.03 -2.13
CA TYR A 59 0.69 -3.63 -2.57
C TYR A 59 -0.75 -3.11 -2.68
N ALA A 60 -0.99 -1.90 -2.16
CA ALA A 60 -2.21 -1.14 -2.37
C ALA A 60 -1.82 0.29 -2.80
N GLY A 61 -2.06 0.65 -4.06
CA GLY A 61 -1.67 1.95 -4.58
C GLY A 61 -2.12 2.13 -6.01
N ARG A 62 -1.70 3.22 -6.66
CA ARG A 62 -2.06 3.46 -8.05
C ARG A 62 -1.38 2.46 -8.98
N GLU A 63 -2.05 2.13 -10.08
CA GLU A 63 -1.49 1.33 -11.18
C GLU A 63 -0.25 2.01 -11.79
N PRO A 64 0.65 1.25 -12.46
CA PRO A 64 1.79 1.82 -13.15
C PRO A 64 1.39 2.93 -14.13
N SER A 65 2.15 4.02 -14.14
CA SER A 65 1.91 5.16 -15.03
C SER A 65 3.23 5.79 -15.47
N ALA A 66 3.25 6.39 -16.66
CA ALA A 66 4.35 7.23 -17.10
C ALA A 66 4.33 8.62 -16.43
N SER A 67 3.15 9.08 -16.01
CA SER A 67 2.96 10.34 -15.29
C SER A 67 2.85 10.10 -13.79
N VAL A 68 3.29 11.06 -12.98
CA VAL A 68 3.20 11.04 -11.52
C VAL A 68 1.75 10.98 -11.01
N ALA A 69 0.82 11.58 -11.77
CA ALA A 69 -0.60 11.57 -11.48
C ALA A 69 -1.41 11.83 -12.75
N THR A 70 -2.69 11.49 -12.72
CA THR A 70 -3.67 11.95 -13.72
C THR A 70 -3.91 13.46 -13.59
N GLY A 71 -4.03 14.15 -14.72
CA GLY A 71 -4.38 15.58 -14.75
C GLY A 71 -5.87 15.86 -14.52
N ASN A 72 -6.70 14.81 -14.47
CA ASN A 72 -8.14 14.95 -14.24
C ASN A 72 -8.48 14.70 -12.77
N LYS A 73 -9.02 15.73 -12.09
CA LYS A 73 -9.36 15.64 -10.65
C LYS A 73 -10.38 14.54 -10.33
N LYS A 74 -11.36 14.28 -11.21
CA LYS A 74 -12.34 13.21 -10.98
C LYS A 74 -11.68 11.84 -10.98
N VAL A 75 -10.81 11.59 -11.97
CA VAL A 75 -10.05 10.32 -12.06
C VAL A 75 -9.12 10.18 -10.87
N HIS A 76 -8.44 11.25 -10.47
CA HIS A 76 -7.55 11.24 -9.32
C HIS A 76 -8.25 10.82 -8.02
N LEU A 77 -9.44 11.39 -7.77
CA LEU A 77 -10.26 11.02 -6.60
C LEU A 77 -10.73 9.56 -6.69
N ALA A 78 -11.18 9.12 -7.86
CA ALA A 78 -11.59 7.73 -8.04
C ALA A 78 -10.44 6.73 -7.78
N GLU A 79 -9.22 7.05 -8.22
CA GLU A 79 -8.02 6.26 -7.93
C GLU A 79 -7.68 6.25 -6.43
N GLU A 80 -7.81 7.40 -5.75
CA GLU A 80 -7.56 7.53 -4.31
C GLU A 80 -8.53 6.70 -3.48
N TYR A 81 -9.84 6.72 -3.79
CA TYR A 81 -10.78 5.86 -3.09
C TYR A 81 -10.58 4.38 -3.40
N ALA A 82 -10.17 4.05 -4.63
CA ALA A 82 -9.91 2.66 -5.01
C ALA A 82 -8.71 2.08 -4.27
N LEU A 83 -7.59 2.82 -4.15
CA LEU A 83 -6.42 2.34 -3.41
C LEU A 83 -6.70 2.27 -1.90
N LEU A 84 -7.52 3.18 -1.35
CA LEU A 84 -7.92 3.14 0.06
C LEU A 84 -8.81 1.92 0.35
N ALA A 85 -9.76 1.63 -0.54
CA ALA A 85 -10.59 0.42 -0.46
C ALA A 85 -9.71 -0.84 -0.51
N ASP A 86 -8.73 -0.89 -1.42
CA ASP A 86 -7.80 -2.01 -1.51
C ASP A 86 -6.95 -2.16 -0.24
N ALA A 87 -6.45 -1.06 0.32
CA ALA A 87 -5.62 -1.07 1.52
C ALA A 87 -6.38 -1.55 2.77
N LEU A 88 -7.63 -1.11 2.94
CA LEU A 88 -8.42 -1.33 4.16
C LEU A 88 -9.32 -2.57 4.11
N ILE A 89 -9.83 -2.91 2.92
CA ILE A 89 -10.84 -3.96 2.73
C ILE A 89 -10.26 -5.16 1.94
N GLY A 90 -9.12 -4.97 1.26
CA GLY A 90 -8.50 -6.01 0.44
C GLY A 90 -9.09 -6.14 -0.97
N GLU A 91 -9.97 -5.21 -1.37
CA GLU A 91 -10.57 -5.17 -2.69
C GLU A 91 -10.61 -3.73 -3.22
N ALA A 92 -9.98 -3.50 -4.38
CA ALA A 92 -10.01 -2.21 -5.04
C ALA A 92 -11.43 -1.89 -5.54
N LYS A 93 -12.04 -0.83 -5.00
CA LYS A 93 -13.38 -0.40 -5.40
C LYS A 93 -13.35 1.05 -5.90
N LYS A 94 -13.55 1.24 -7.21
CA LYS A 94 -13.65 2.57 -7.80
C LYS A 94 -15.06 3.14 -7.57
N PRO A 95 -15.20 4.35 -7.03
CA PRO A 95 -16.49 5.02 -6.96
C PRO A 95 -16.96 5.41 -8.37
N SER A 96 -18.28 5.38 -8.58
CA SER A 96 -18.93 5.89 -9.78
C SER A 96 -18.92 7.42 -9.85
N ASP A 97 -19.00 8.11 -8.70
CA ASP A 97 -18.80 9.56 -8.59
C ASP A 97 -18.30 9.94 -7.19
N VAL A 98 -17.86 11.18 -7.02
CA VAL A 98 -17.50 11.76 -5.72
C VAL A 98 -18.23 13.07 -5.53
N VAL A 99 -19.25 13.07 -4.67
CA VAL A 99 -20.11 14.23 -4.41
C VAL A 99 -19.76 14.83 -3.06
N GLY A 100 -19.26 16.07 -3.05
CA GLY A 100 -18.89 16.76 -1.81
C GLY A 100 -17.79 16.08 -1.00
N GLY A 101 -16.91 15.30 -1.65
CA GLY A 101 -15.87 14.50 -0.98
C GLY A 101 -16.36 13.17 -0.40
N VAL A 102 -17.58 12.76 -0.73
CA VAL A 102 -18.12 11.45 -0.37
C VAL A 102 -18.15 10.56 -1.61
N PRO A 103 -17.50 9.38 -1.59
CA PRO A 103 -17.53 8.45 -2.71
C PRO A 103 -18.93 7.82 -2.83
N VAL A 104 -19.46 7.82 -4.03
CA VAL A 104 -20.67 7.08 -4.42
C VAL A 104 -20.19 5.87 -5.20
N PHE A 105 -20.51 4.66 -4.71
CA PHE A 105 -20.11 3.40 -5.35
C PHE A 105 -21.20 2.90 -6.29
#